data_AF-A0A8C5RS49-F1
#
_entry.id   AF-A0A8C5RS49-F1
#
_cell.length_a   1.000
_cell.length_b   1.000
_cell.length_c   1.000
_cell.angle_alpha   90.00
_cell.angle_beta   90.00
_cell.angle_gamma   90.00
#
_symmetry.space_group_name_H-M   'P 1'
#
loop_
_entity.id
_entity.type
_entity.pdbx_description
1 polymer ?
#
loop_
_entity_poly.entity_id
_entity_poly.type
_entity_poly.pdbx_seq_one_letter_code
_entity_poly.pdbx_strand_id
1 'polypeptide(L)'
;MSIAQGDWSCDMVQPSGCPAGDYGMMGDDSSLGKAGTLQLPAELAGHEAIQYFLAENRDLKEAIRQSNHMLRERYQEFIQFHASQKEEKEFIMSKFQEARHVVEKLHMERMELEKQLQQAFQELERLKTASQSFILEKDLLGTEDKSVTVTLTEEDVLTVENGCSLEQSLEVESLQSSEDNADGKQIEQVQKRLKEAEDESLALQQQLASSLEELACRAAREQEIQQQLETLTKQLEQVGEDKVSAKAQVTSLLGELLESQSRLETCTEQNKELEERVRGAGERLQQLEKEAEIRNKQHGVQVDQLRLQVQNLESALRVERQSATEEKRKLAQVQVAYHQLFQEYDAHIKTSLETEKRSKGLDVQLGELSQQLQQAEEALVAKQEHIDKLKEDAEQHKTVMETVPVLKAQADIYKTDFLAERQAREKLHEQRETLLEQVAQLQRENEKLKADSEGVSRALMDEMRNRHSEMRPPPQPNFLMGTTPFHPQLVTGRRQNVLEEQPIHYCPKCQYKAPDMDTLQIHVMDCIQ
;
A
#
# COMPACT_ATOMS: atom_id res chain seq x y z
N MET A 1 26.17 -23.62 25.54
CA MET A 1 26.51 -23.01 24.24
C MET A 1 25.34 -22.16 23.78
N SER A 2 25.59 -21.19 22.92
CA SER A 2 24.75 -19.98 22.82
C SER A 2 23.35 -20.19 22.22
N ILE A 3 22.35 -19.59 22.85
CA ILE A 3 21.09 -19.21 22.20
C ILE A 3 21.18 -17.70 21.97
N ALA A 4 21.06 -17.26 20.72
CA ALA A 4 21.16 -15.85 20.38
C ALA A 4 19.87 -15.12 20.76
N GLN A 5 19.96 -14.17 21.71
CA GLN A 5 18.93 -13.14 21.86
C GLN A 5 19.10 -12.16 20.70
N GLY A 6 18.13 -12.13 19.79
CA GLY A 6 18.05 -11.09 18.77
C GLY A 6 17.43 -9.84 19.37
N ASP A 7 18.25 -8.84 19.71
CA ASP A 7 17.75 -7.51 20.06
C ASP A 7 17.13 -6.86 18.82
N TRP A 8 15.82 -6.60 18.87
CA TRP A 8 15.14 -5.76 17.89
C TRP A 8 15.18 -4.30 18.39
N SER A 9 16.39 -3.71 18.44
CA SER A 9 16.52 -2.27 18.65
C SER A 9 15.87 -1.54 17.48
N CYS A 10 14.74 -0.89 17.73
CA CYS A 10 14.04 -0.11 16.74
C CYS A 10 14.62 1.31 16.76
N ASP A 11 15.69 1.54 15.98
CA ASP A 11 16.36 2.83 15.83
C ASP A 11 15.45 3.85 15.11
N MET A 12 14.45 4.33 15.84
CA MET A 12 13.57 5.43 15.45
C MET A 12 14.36 6.73 15.52
N VAL A 13 14.98 7.11 14.39
CA VAL A 13 15.69 8.39 14.23
C VAL A 13 14.71 9.55 14.48
N GLN A 14 14.79 10.15 15.67
CA GLN A 14 14.00 11.33 16.02
C GLN A 14 14.53 12.57 15.27
N PRO A 15 13.66 13.38 14.64
CA PRO A 15 14.04 14.73 14.25
C PRO A 15 14.24 15.60 15.51
N SER A 16 15.24 16.47 15.46
CA SER A 16 15.75 17.30 16.56
C SER A 16 14.65 18.04 17.34
N GLY A 17 14.63 17.88 18.66
CA GLY A 17 13.69 18.58 19.54
C GLY A 17 14.07 20.03 19.84
N CYS A 18 13.06 20.86 20.11
CA CYS A 18 13.15 22.14 20.82
C CYS A 18 11.90 22.30 21.72
N PRO A 19 11.95 23.16 22.76
CA PRO A 19 11.44 22.77 24.07
C PRO A 19 9.96 23.08 24.37
N ALA A 20 9.50 22.53 25.50
CA ALA A 20 8.13 22.57 26.02
C ALA A 20 7.54 23.98 26.18
N GLY A 21 6.20 24.07 26.02
CA GLY A 21 5.44 25.33 26.06
C GLY A 21 3.96 25.15 26.41
N ASP A 22 3.70 24.67 27.62
CA ASP A 22 2.44 24.76 28.37
C ASP A 22 1.18 23.98 27.91
N TYR A 23 0.21 23.88 28.82
CA TYR A 23 -1.00 23.05 28.70
C TYR A 23 -2.20 23.87 28.23
N GLY A 24 -2.72 23.58 27.03
CA GLY A 24 -3.93 24.20 26.49
C GLY A 24 -4.97 23.17 26.06
N MET A 25 -6.16 23.21 26.67
CA MET A 25 -7.33 22.46 26.21
C MET A 25 -7.85 23.06 24.89
N MET A 26 -7.43 22.47 23.77
CA MET A 26 -8.16 22.51 22.51
C MET A 26 -8.86 21.14 22.38
N GLY A 27 -10.19 21.04 22.25
CA GLY A 27 -11.13 21.98 21.64
C GLY A 27 -11.69 21.33 20.38
N ASP A 28 -13.01 21.33 20.19
CA ASP A 28 -13.69 20.58 19.12
C ASP A 28 -13.47 21.17 17.71
N ASP A 29 -12.22 21.15 17.23
CA ASP A 29 -11.85 21.55 15.87
C ASP A 29 -12.32 20.50 14.85
N SER A 30 -13.63 20.52 14.60
CA SER A 30 -14.28 20.00 13.39
C SER A 30 -13.90 20.81 12.14
N SER A 31 -12.61 21.14 11.99
CA SER A 31 -12.05 22.08 11.02
C SER A 31 -11.68 21.44 9.68
N LEU A 32 -12.38 20.37 9.27
CA LEU A 32 -12.34 19.89 7.88
C LEU A 32 -13.29 20.71 7.01
N GLY A 33 -12.92 21.97 6.81
CA GLY A 33 -13.56 22.90 5.88
C GLY A 33 -14.86 23.51 6.41
N LYS A 34 -14.80 24.79 6.80
CA LYS A 34 -15.99 25.66 6.78
C LYS A 34 -16.64 25.52 5.40
N ALA A 35 -17.97 25.45 5.36
CA ALA A 35 -18.73 25.35 4.12
C ALA A 35 -18.65 26.66 3.31
N GLY A 36 -17.53 26.86 2.62
CA GLY A 36 -17.37 27.80 1.54
C GLY A 36 -18.23 27.33 0.38
N THR A 37 -19.53 27.63 0.44
CA THR A 37 -20.47 27.35 -0.65
C THR A 37 -20.06 28.20 -1.85
N LEU A 38 -19.25 27.60 -2.74
CA LEU A 38 -18.94 28.13 -4.05
C LEU A 38 -20.26 28.23 -4.83
N GLN A 39 -20.90 29.40 -4.73
CA GLN A 39 -22.22 29.66 -5.25
C GLN A 39 -22.08 29.86 -6.76
N LEU A 40 -22.46 28.84 -7.54
CA LEU A 40 -22.33 28.89 -9.00
C LEU A 40 -23.10 30.10 -9.56
N PRO A 41 -22.56 30.77 -10.60
CA PRO A 41 -23.31 31.73 -11.40
C PRO A 41 -24.64 31.11 -11.86
N ALA A 42 -25.73 31.88 -11.78
CA ALA A 42 -27.08 31.39 -12.07
C ALA A 42 -27.22 30.81 -13.49
N GLU A 43 -26.44 31.33 -14.43
CA GLU A 43 -26.31 30.86 -15.83
C GLU A 43 -25.84 29.40 -15.95
N LEU A 44 -24.97 28.95 -15.04
CA LEU A 44 -24.42 27.59 -15.02
C LEU A 44 -25.24 26.63 -14.14
N ALA A 45 -26.04 27.16 -13.21
CA ALA A 45 -26.86 26.36 -12.29
C ALA A 45 -27.95 25.53 -13.00
N GLY A 46 -28.38 25.93 -14.21
CA GLY A 46 -29.35 25.21 -15.03
C GLY A 46 -28.77 24.11 -15.93
N HIS A 47 -27.44 23.94 -16.01
CA HIS A 47 -26.82 22.99 -16.94
C HIS A 47 -26.78 21.57 -16.35
N GLU A 48 -27.50 20.63 -16.96
CA GLU A 48 -27.72 19.27 -16.41
C GLU A 48 -26.43 18.54 -16.03
N ALA A 49 -25.41 18.56 -16.88
CA ALA A 49 -24.11 17.94 -16.58
C ALA A 49 -23.40 18.56 -15.36
N ILE A 50 -23.61 19.86 -15.10
CA ILE A 50 -23.03 20.54 -13.93
C ILE A 50 -23.81 20.13 -12.67
N GLN A 51 -25.14 19.99 -12.75
CA GLN A 51 -25.94 19.43 -11.65
C GLN A 51 -25.55 17.99 -11.33
N TYR A 52 -25.28 17.16 -12.35
CA TYR A 52 -24.79 15.79 -12.18
C TYR A 52 -23.46 15.75 -11.42
N PHE A 53 -22.43 16.47 -11.90
CA PHE A 53 -21.13 16.52 -11.21
C PHE A 53 -21.24 17.11 -9.79
N LEU A 54 -22.17 18.04 -9.54
CA LEU A 54 -22.44 18.56 -8.19
C LEU A 54 -23.15 17.56 -7.27
N ALA A 55 -23.95 16.63 -7.81
CA ALA A 55 -24.52 15.52 -7.06
C ALA A 55 -23.44 14.48 -6.74
N GLU A 56 -22.73 13.98 -7.75
CA GLU A 56 -21.62 13.05 -7.61
C GLU A 56 -20.56 13.56 -6.62
N ASN A 57 -20.23 14.86 -6.65
CA ASN A 57 -19.29 15.46 -5.71
C ASN A 57 -19.82 15.56 -4.26
N ARG A 58 -21.14 15.60 -4.04
CA ARG A 58 -21.74 15.49 -2.70
C ARG A 58 -21.67 14.04 -2.22
N ASP A 59 -22.02 13.09 -3.08
CA ASP A 59 -22.04 11.66 -2.76
C ASP A 59 -20.64 11.15 -2.45
N LEU A 60 -19.63 11.57 -3.23
CA LEU A 60 -18.20 11.30 -2.95
C LEU A 60 -17.76 11.91 -1.62
N LYS A 61 -18.16 13.16 -1.30
CA LYS A 61 -17.85 13.78 0.00
C LYS A 61 -18.48 13.02 1.16
N GLU A 62 -19.70 12.52 0.98
CA GLU A 62 -20.42 11.77 2.01
C GLU A 62 -19.86 10.35 2.19
N ALA A 63 -19.53 9.65 1.12
CA ALA A 63 -18.80 8.39 1.16
C ALA A 63 -17.43 8.54 1.86
N ILE A 64 -16.72 9.64 1.63
CA ILE A 64 -15.46 9.96 2.33
C ILE A 64 -15.71 10.23 3.83
N ARG A 65 -16.79 10.93 4.21
CA ARG A 65 -17.15 11.10 5.64
C ARG A 65 -17.45 9.76 6.31
N GLN A 66 -18.28 8.94 5.69
CA GLN A 66 -18.67 7.62 6.21
C GLN A 66 -17.45 6.70 6.33
N SER A 67 -16.57 6.66 5.32
CA SER A 67 -15.31 5.92 5.36
C SER A 67 -14.40 6.38 6.52
N ASN A 68 -14.25 7.69 6.72
CA ASN A 68 -13.46 8.24 7.83
C ASN A 68 -14.10 7.96 9.21
N HIS A 69 -15.43 7.95 9.31
CA HIS A 69 -16.15 7.60 10.53
C HIS A 69 -15.95 6.12 10.88
N MET A 70 -16.19 5.22 9.93
CA MET A 70 -15.94 3.78 10.08
C MET A 70 -14.48 3.48 10.45
N LEU A 71 -13.51 4.20 9.86
CA LEU A 71 -12.10 4.03 10.19
C LEU A 71 -11.77 4.47 11.62
N ARG A 72 -12.40 5.54 12.12
CA ARG A 72 -12.26 5.97 13.52
C ARG A 72 -12.87 4.96 14.49
N GLU A 73 -14.02 4.39 14.17
CA GLU A 73 -14.66 3.33 14.96
C GLU A 73 -13.79 2.07 15.00
N ARG A 74 -13.32 1.58 13.85
CA ARG A 74 -12.38 0.42 13.79
C ARG A 74 -11.07 0.68 14.52
N TYR A 75 -10.56 1.91 14.51
CA TYR A 75 -9.38 2.29 15.28
C TYR A 75 -9.65 2.28 16.80
N GLN A 76 -10.83 2.76 17.21
CA GLN A 76 -11.26 2.75 18.62
C GLN A 76 -11.51 1.33 19.14
N GLU A 77 -12.14 0.46 18.34
CA GLU A 77 -12.27 -0.98 18.60
C GLU A 77 -10.89 -1.64 18.74
N PHE A 78 -9.94 -1.33 17.84
CA PHE A 78 -8.59 -1.88 17.88
C PHE A 78 -7.83 -1.47 19.15
N ILE A 79 -7.96 -0.22 19.60
CA ILE A 79 -7.40 0.24 20.89
C ILE A 79 -8.00 -0.54 22.06
N GLN A 80 -9.33 -0.72 22.08
CA GLN A 80 -10.02 -1.48 23.14
C GLN A 80 -9.62 -2.95 23.15
N PHE A 81 -9.52 -3.59 21.98
CA PHE A 81 -9.05 -4.96 21.83
C PHE A 81 -7.60 -5.13 22.30
N HIS A 82 -6.71 -4.21 21.93
CA HIS A 82 -5.31 -4.23 22.37
C HIS A 82 -5.18 -4.02 23.90
N ALA A 83 -6.01 -3.15 24.50
CA ALA A 83 -6.09 -3.00 25.95
C ALA A 83 -6.56 -4.29 26.64
N SER A 84 -7.67 -4.88 26.17
CA SER A 84 -8.20 -6.14 26.70
C SER A 84 -7.21 -7.31 26.57
N GLN A 85 -6.49 -7.42 25.45
CA GLN A 85 -5.45 -8.45 25.26
C GLN A 85 -4.28 -8.24 26.24
N LYS A 86 -3.92 -6.99 26.54
CA LYS A 86 -2.88 -6.68 27.53
C LYS A 86 -3.34 -7.11 28.93
N GLU A 87 -4.57 -6.78 29.31
CA GLU A 87 -5.16 -7.16 30.61
C GLU A 87 -5.28 -8.69 30.76
N GLU A 88 -5.72 -9.40 29.71
CA GLU A 88 -5.75 -10.87 29.68
C GLU A 88 -4.35 -11.46 29.86
N LYS A 89 -3.35 -10.94 29.15
CA LYS A 89 -1.95 -11.36 29.27
C LYS A 89 -1.41 -11.14 30.68
N GLU A 90 -1.69 -9.99 31.29
CA GLU A 90 -1.26 -9.66 32.65
C GLU A 90 -1.95 -10.58 33.69
N PHE A 91 -3.24 -10.88 33.51
CA PHE A 91 -3.98 -11.85 34.32
C PHE A 91 -3.40 -13.28 34.21
N ILE A 92 -3.16 -13.77 32.99
CA ILE A 92 -2.55 -15.09 32.75
C ILE A 92 -1.15 -15.14 33.38
N MET A 93 -0.36 -14.06 33.27
CA MET A 93 0.98 -14.00 33.86
C MET A 93 0.94 -13.99 35.40
N SER A 94 -0.02 -13.30 36.02
CA SER A 94 -0.28 -13.40 37.47
C SER A 94 -0.64 -14.84 37.87
N LYS A 95 -1.59 -15.47 37.18
CA LYS A 95 -2.04 -16.84 37.47
C LYS A 95 -0.92 -17.87 37.30
N PHE A 96 -0.03 -17.67 36.33
CA PHE A 96 1.18 -18.49 36.18
C PHE A 96 2.17 -18.28 37.34
N GLN A 97 2.37 -17.04 37.81
CA GLN A 97 3.18 -16.76 38.98
C GLN A 97 2.59 -17.37 40.26
N GLU A 98 1.27 -17.28 40.47
CA GLU A 98 0.56 -17.92 41.58
C GLU A 98 0.74 -19.44 41.56
N ALA A 99 0.49 -20.08 40.41
CA ALA A 99 0.69 -21.51 40.24
C ALA A 99 2.15 -21.94 40.48
N ARG A 100 3.12 -21.14 40.03
CA ARG A 100 4.55 -21.37 40.29
C ARG A 100 4.87 -21.33 41.78
N HIS A 101 4.38 -20.33 42.54
CA HIS A 101 4.60 -20.26 43.99
C HIS A 101 3.99 -21.48 44.72
N VAL A 102 2.83 -21.97 44.27
CA VAL A 102 2.21 -23.20 44.82
C VAL A 102 3.09 -24.42 44.54
N VAL A 103 3.63 -24.56 43.32
CA VAL A 103 4.55 -25.66 42.97
C VAL A 103 5.86 -25.57 43.76
N GLU A 104 6.44 -24.38 43.94
CA GLU A 104 7.65 -24.19 44.75
C GLU A 104 7.39 -24.51 46.24
N LYS A 105 6.24 -24.13 46.79
CA LYS A 105 5.82 -24.50 48.16
C LYS A 105 5.64 -26.02 48.32
N LEU A 106 4.89 -26.67 47.41
CA LEU A 106 4.70 -28.11 47.42
C LEU A 106 6.01 -28.87 47.23
N HIS A 107 6.96 -28.33 46.47
CA HIS A 107 8.29 -28.91 46.34
C HIS A 107 9.06 -28.86 47.67
N MET A 108 9.02 -27.74 48.40
CA MET A 108 9.65 -27.64 49.73
C MET A 108 9.00 -28.55 50.77
N GLU A 109 7.67 -28.65 50.77
CA GLU A 109 6.93 -29.60 51.61
C GLU A 109 7.32 -31.06 51.29
N ARG A 110 7.47 -31.40 50.00
CA ARG A 110 7.95 -32.72 49.58
C ARG A 110 9.38 -33.00 50.02
N MET A 111 10.30 -32.04 49.89
CA MET A 111 11.70 -32.20 50.34
C MET A 111 11.78 -32.41 51.86
N GLU A 112 10.97 -31.72 52.65
CA GLU A 112 10.94 -31.90 54.09
C GLU A 112 10.30 -33.24 54.50
N LEU A 113 9.26 -33.70 53.79
CA LEU A 113 8.69 -35.05 53.98
C LEU A 113 9.68 -36.17 53.56
N GLU A 114 10.43 -36.00 52.46
CA GLU A 114 11.50 -36.91 52.04
C GLU A 114 12.59 -37.02 53.12
N LYS A 115 12.96 -35.89 53.73
CA LYS A 115 13.91 -35.81 54.85
C LYS A 115 13.36 -36.46 56.13
N GLN A 116 12.11 -36.23 56.48
CA GLN A 116 11.46 -36.88 57.64
C GLN A 116 11.34 -38.40 57.45
N LEU A 117 11.00 -38.86 56.24
CA LEU A 117 10.98 -40.26 55.87
C LEU A 117 12.39 -40.88 56.01
N GLN A 118 13.44 -40.20 55.55
CA GLN A 118 14.82 -40.66 55.68
C GLN A 118 15.28 -40.72 57.15
N GLN A 119 14.86 -39.77 58.00
CA GLN A 119 15.11 -39.81 59.44
C GLN A 119 14.40 -40.99 60.10
N ALA A 120 13.10 -41.20 59.81
CA ALA A 120 12.33 -42.33 60.32
C ALA A 120 12.92 -43.68 59.89
N PHE A 121 13.46 -43.81 58.67
CA PHE A 121 14.20 -45.01 58.25
C PHE A 121 15.47 -45.25 59.07
N GLN A 122 16.25 -44.21 59.37
CA GLN A 122 17.45 -44.34 60.23
C GLN A 122 17.10 -44.69 61.67
N GLU A 123 15.97 -44.20 62.20
CA GLU A 123 15.46 -44.59 63.52
C GLU A 123 14.95 -46.03 63.53
N LEU A 124 14.21 -46.46 62.49
CA LEU A 124 13.79 -47.85 62.33
C LEU A 124 14.98 -48.80 62.23
N GLU A 125 16.06 -48.41 61.54
CA GLU A 125 17.28 -49.21 61.42
C GLU A 125 18.08 -49.28 62.74
N ARG A 126 18.11 -48.19 63.52
CA ARG A 126 18.64 -48.19 64.90
C ARG A 126 17.80 -49.07 65.84
N LEU A 127 16.48 -49.01 65.77
CA LEU A 127 15.58 -49.85 66.57
C LEU A 127 15.69 -51.33 66.18
N LYS A 128 15.81 -51.61 64.88
CA LYS A 128 16.04 -52.97 64.35
C LYS A 128 17.38 -53.53 64.84
N THR A 129 18.47 -52.76 64.78
CA THR A 129 19.78 -53.21 65.27
C THR A 129 19.79 -53.38 66.79
N ALA A 130 19.17 -52.48 67.56
CA ALA A 130 19.00 -52.63 69.01
C ALA A 130 18.14 -53.85 69.40
N SER A 131 17.05 -54.12 68.67
CA SER A 131 16.25 -55.34 68.85
C SER A 131 17.03 -56.60 68.47
N GLN A 132 17.92 -56.52 67.49
CA GLN A 132 18.71 -57.66 67.02
C GLN A 132 19.86 -57.99 68.00
N SER A 133 20.43 -57.00 68.69
CA SER A 133 21.30 -57.24 69.86
C SER A 133 20.53 -57.79 71.06
N PHE A 134 19.29 -57.33 71.31
CA PHE A 134 18.47 -57.80 72.43
C PHE A 134 18.03 -59.28 72.30
N ILE A 135 17.86 -59.77 71.06
CA ILE A 135 17.61 -61.19 70.79
C ILE A 135 18.86 -62.04 71.09
N LEU A 136 20.05 -61.57 70.68
CA LEU A 136 21.32 -62.27 70.94
C LEU A 136 21.71 -62.35 72.42
N GLU A 137 21.12 -61.51 73.28
CA GLU A 137 21.37 -61.50 74.73
C GLU A 137 20.43 -62.44 75.51
N LYS A 138 19.37 -62.96 74.87
CA LYS A 138 18.30 -63.73 75.56
C LYS A 138 18.44 -65.26 75.44
N ASP A 139 19.07 -65.77 74.37
CA ASP A 139 19.14 -67.20 74.06
C ASP A 139 20.24 -67.98 74.83
N LEU A 140 20.67 -67.49 76.01
CA LEU A 140 21.85 -68.01 76.74
C LEU A 140 21.63 -68.43 78.21
N LEU A 141 20.38 -68.57 78.66
CA LEU A 141 20.02 -69.17 79.96
C LEU A 141 18.83 -70.14 79.80
N GLY A 142 18.94 -71.33 80.41
CA GLY A 142 17.87 -72.34 80.46
C GLY A 142 16.82 -72.07 81.56
N THR A 143 16.01 -73.02 82.01
CA THR A 143 16.00 -74.50 81.87
C THR A 143 14.58 -75.05 82.10
N GLU A 144 14.33 -76.33 81.74
CA GLU A 144 13.41 -77.34 82.35
C GLU A 144 12.10 -76.89 83.07
N ASP A 145 10.93 -77.56 82.94
CA ASP A 145 10.76 -79.00 83.26
C ASP A 145 9.41 -79.65 82.79
N LYS A 146 9.29 -80.97 82.99
CA LYS A 146 8.19 -81.97 82.81
C LYS A 146 6.70 -81.48 82.82
N SER A 147 5.81 -82.17 82.06
CA SER A 147 4.79 -83.13 82.62
C SER A 147 3.54 -83.44 81.72
N VAL A 148 3.40 -84.72 81.32
CA VAL A 148 2.17 -85.59 81.28
C VAL A 148 0.90 -85.22 80.45
N THR A 149 0.75 -85.94 79.32
CA THR A 149 -0.35 -86.90 78.92
C THR A 149 -1.84 -86.68 79.30
N VAL A 150 -2.76 -86.80 78.31
CA VAL A 150 -3.87 -87.81 78.20
C VAL A 150 -4.81 -87.53 77.00
N THR A 151 -5.34 -88.60 76.37
CA THR A 151 -6.34 -88.60 75.27
C THR A 151 -7.35 -89.76 75.47
N LEU A 152 -8.65 -89.58 75.22
CA LEU A 152 -9.66 -90.66 75.10
C LEU A 152 -10.90 -90.26 74.26
N THR A 153 -11.73 -91.24 73.89
CA THR A 153 -12.89 -91.14 72.96
C THR A 153 -14.09 -92.04 73.39
N GLU A 154 -15.28 -91.75 72.80
CA GLU A 154 -16.35 -92.69 72.34
C GLU A 154 -17.34 -93.47 73.27
N GLU A 155 -18.57 -93.62 72.73
CA GLU A 155 -19.57 -94.74 72.77
C GLU A 155 -20.73 -94.91 73.81
N ASP A 156 -21.71 -95.76 73.42
CA ASP A 156 -23.17 -95.86 73.74
C ASP A 156 -23.59 -96.74 74.97
N VAL A 157 -24.93 -96.92 75.22
CA VAL A 157 -25.69 -98.21 75.42
C VAL A 157 -27.10 -98.04 76.14
N LEU A 158 -27.91 -99.12 76.33
CA LEU A 158 -29.36 -99.21 76.69
C LEU A 158 -29.62 -100.20 77.91
N THR A 159 -30.79 -100.77 78.33
CA THR A 159 -32.16 -101.02 77.77
C THR A 159 -33.19 -101.60 78.83
N VAL A 160 -34.52 -101.34 78.67
CA VAL A 160 -35.71 -102.26 78.85
C VAL A 160 -36.33 -102.75 80.23
N GLU A 161 -37.69 -102.61 80.37
CA GLU A 161 -38.74 -103.39 81.16
C GLU A 161 -38.81 -103.43 82.74
N ASN A 162 -39.91 -103.79 83.48
CA ASN A 162 -41.39 -104.02 83.31
C ASN A 162 -42.20 -103.86 84.68
N GLY A 163 -43.49 -104.29 84.79
CA GLY A 163 -44.41 -104.21 85.99
C GLY A 163 -44.52 -105.49 86.88
N CYS A 164 -45.52 -105.77 87.76
CA CYS A 164 -46.86 -105.17 88.08
C CYS A 164 -47.55 -105.79 89.37
N SER A 165 -48.26 -104.99 90.23
CA SER A 165 -49.42 -105.36 91.15
C SER A 165 -49.25 -106.40 92.32
N LEU A 166 -50.02 -106.46 93.45
CA LEU A 166 -51.07 -105.65 94.17
C LEU A 166 -51.34 -106.22 95.62
N GLU A 167 -52.23 -105.59 96.43
CA GLU A 167 -52.96 -106.05 97.67
C GLU A 167 -52.26 -105.93 99.06
N GLN A 168 -52.89 -105.95 100.27
CA GLN A 168 -54.27 -106.27 100.75
C GLN A 168 -54.58 -105.70 102.19
N SER A 169 -55.85 -105.73 102.70
CA SER A 169 -56.26 -105.75 104.14
C SER A 169 -57.79 -106.01 104.35
N LEU A 170 -58.26 -107.00 105.15
CA LEU A 170 -58.72 -107.04 106.60
C LEU A 170 -60.15 -106.45 106.87
N GLU A 171 -61.04 -106.81 107.82
CA GLU A 171 -61.11 -107.39 109.22
C GLU A 171 -62.55 -107.99 109.52
N VAL A 172 -63.04 -108.73 110.56
CA VAL A 172 -62.59 -109.68 111.66
C VAL A 172 -63.51 -110.97 111.62
N GLU A 173 -64.32 -111.57 112.55
CA GLU A 173 -64.71 -111.69 114.02
C GLU A 173 -65.64 -112.99 114.16
N SER A 174 -66.15 -113.61 115.27
CA SER A 174 -65.95 -113.69 116.76
C SER A 174 -66.83 -114.80 117.45
N LEU A 175 -66.47 -115.28 118.67
CA LEU A 175 -67.28 -115.95 119.77
C LEU A 175 -68.11 -117.28 119.48
N GLN A 176 -68.51 -118.21 120.41
CA GLN A 176 -68.32 -118.49 121.87
C GLN A 176 -68.70 -119.97 122.29
N SER A 177 -68.15 -120.47 123.42
CA SER A 177 -68.59 -121.49 124.47
C SER A 177 -69.79 -122.49 124.28
N SER A 178 -70.00 -123.61 125.03
CA SER A 178 -69.54 -124.08 126.38
C SER A 178 -69.86 -125.58 126.71
N GLU A 179 -69.26 -126.11 127.81
CA GLU A 179 -69.72 -127.13 128.84
C GLU A 179 -70.48 -128.45 128.48
N ASP A 180 -70.70 -129.47 129.37
CA ASP A 180 -69.93 -130.26 130.38
C ASP A 180 -70.90 -131.39 130.97
N ASN A 181 -70.65 -132.42 131.82
CA ASN A 181 -69.52 -133.13 132.48
C ASN A 181 -69.98 -134.56 132.94
N ALA A 182 -69.07 -135.41 133.47
CA ALA A 182 -69.23 -136.52 134.46
C ALA A 182 -69.99 -137.84 134.06
N ASP A 183 -69.75 -139.02 134.67
CA ASP A 183 -68.90 -139.43 135.82
C ASP A 183 -68.48 -140.95 135.77
N GLY A 184 -67.43 -141.34 136.51
CA GLY A 184 -67.31 -142.70 137.09
C GLY A 184 -66.32 -143.75 136.51
N LYS A 185 -65.22 -144.00 137.25
CA LYS A 185 -64.36 -145.23 137.25
C LYS A 185 -63.51 -145.59 136.01
N GLN A 186 -62.36 -144.92 135.80
CA GLN A 186 -61.28 -145.45 134.94
C GLN A 186 -59.89 -144.90 135.33
N ILE A 187 -59.22 -145.53 136.30
CA ILE A 187 -57.93 -145.03 136.86
C ILE A 187 -56.71 -145.37 135.99
N GLU A 188 -56.79 -146.36 135.11
CA GLU A 188 -55.66 -146.85 134.29
C GLU A 188 -55.52 -146.14 132.93
N GLN A 189 -56.53 -145.36 132.51
CA GLN A 189 -56.56 -144.72 131.18
C GLN A 189 -56.05 -143.26 131.17
N VAL A 190 -55.99 -142.60 132.33
CA VAL A 190 -55.64 -141.17 132.46
C VAL A 190 -54.19 -140.89 132.05
N GLN A 191 -53.25 -141.79 132.38
CA GLN A 191 -51.82 -141.60 132.10
C GLN A 191 -51.46 -141.58 130.62
N LYS A 192 -52.30 -142.15 129.74
CA LYS A 192 -52.05 -142.14 128.28
C LYS A 192 -52.42 -140.80 127.63
N ARG A 193 -53.57 -140.23 128.02
CA ARG A 193 -54.08 -138.98 127.45
C ARG A 193 -53.26 -137.75 127.84
N LEU A 194 -52.54 -137.80 128.97
CA LEU A 194 -51.65 -136.72 129.39
C LEU A 194 -50.49 -136.51 128.39
N LYS A 195 -49.84 -137.60 127.96
CA LYS A 195 -48.77 -137.52 126.95
C LYS A 195 -49.28 -137.05 125.59
N GLU A 196 -50.44 -137.55 125.18
CA GLU A 196 -51.06 -137.16 123.90
C GLU A 196 -51.32 -135.64 123.85
N ALA A 197 -51.71 -135.03 124.98
CA ALA A 197 -51.84 -133.56 125.10
C ALA A 197 -50.50 -132.81 125.20
N GLU A 198 -49.45 -133.39 125.81
CA GLU A 198 -48.10 -132.80 125.85
C GLU A 198 -47.48 -132.75 124.44
N ASP A 199 -47.62 -133.83 123.66
CA ASP A 199 -47.14 -133.91 122.27
C ASP A 199 -47.91 -132.93 121.35
N GLU A 200 -49.25 -132.81 121.51
CA GLU A 200 -50.07 -131.80 120.80
C GLU A 200 -49.65 -130.36 121.14
N SER A 201 -49.35 -130.08 122.42
CA SER A 201 -48.90 -128.75 122.86
C SER A 201 -47.55 -128.35 122.25
N LEU A 202 -46.64 -129.30 122.06
CA LEU A 202 -45.35 -129.06 121.39
C LEU A 202 -45.51 -128.82 119.90
N ALA A 203 -46.38 -129.59 119.23
CA ALA A 203 -46.68 -129.39 117.81
C ALA A 203 -47.25 -127.98 117.53
N LEU A 204 -48.18 -127.50 118.35
CA LEU A 204 -48.74 -126.15 118.24
C LEU A 204 -47.70 -125.05 118.50
N GLN A 205 -46.79 -125.23 119.47
CA GLN A 205 -45.68 -124.29 119.68
C GLN A 205 -44.75 -124.21 118.47
N GLN A 206 -44.43 -125.35 117.84
CA GLN A 206 -43.57 -125.37 116.65
C GLN A 206 -44.26 -124.76 115.43
N GLN A 207 -45.58 -124.96 115.27
CA GLN A 207 -46.37 -124.33 114.22
C GLN A 207 -46.49 -122.80 114.42
N LEU A 208 -46.56 -122.32 115.67
CA LEU A 208 -46.52 -120.88 115.97
C LEU A 208 -45.13 -120.29 115.68
N ALA A 209 -44.05 -121.02 115.97
CA ALA A 209 -42.70 -120.57 115.66
C ALA A 209 -42.47 -120.41 114.15
N SER A 210 -42.90 -121.38 113.32
CA SER A 210 -42.82 -121.25 111.86
C SER A 210 -43.72 -120.13 111.32
N SER A 211 -44.89 -119.90 111.92
CA SER A 211 -45.74 -118.75 111.59
C SER A 211 -45.06 -117.40 111.87
N LEU A 212 -44.33 -117.27 112.99
CA LEU A 212 -43.57 -116.07 113.33
C LEU A 212 -42.35 -115.88 112.42
N GLU A 213 -41.68 -116.96 112.02
CA GLU A 213 -40.56 -116.90 111.07
C GLU A 213 -41.03 -116.56 109.64
N GLU A 214 -42.19 -117.07 109.22
CA GLU A 214 -42.86 -116.61 107.99
C GLU A 214 -43.23 -115.13 108.05
N LEU A 215 -43.77 -114.65 109.18
CA LEU A 215 -44.11 -113.23 109.36
C LEU A 215 -42.84 -112.34 109.33
N ALA A 216 -41.74 -112.78 109.93
CA ALA A 216 -40.45 -112.09 109.84
C ALA A 216 -39.93 -112.05 108.38
N CYS A 217 -40.02 -113.16 107.64
CA CYS A 217 -39.66 -113.21 106.22
C CYS A 217 -40.58 -112.33 105.34
N ARG A 218 -41.87 -112.23 105.67
CA ARG A 218 -42.83 -111.33 105.00
C ARG A 218 -42.50 -109.87 105.28
N ALA A 219 -42.26 -109.49 106.54
CA ALA A 219 -41.89 -108.12 106.92
C ALA A 219 -40.54 -107.68 106.34
N ALA A 220 -39.56 -108.60 106.20
CA ALA A 220 -38.29 -108.31 105.52
C ALA A 220 -38.51 -108.01 104.02
N ARG A 221 -39.32 -108.82 103.33
CA ARG A 221 -39.73 -108.55 101.94
C ARG A 221 -40.54 -107.28 101.80
N GLU A 222 -41.39 -106.95 102.76
CA GLU A 222 -42.17 -105.71 102.79
C GLU A 222 -41.26 -104.49 102.90
N GLN A 223 -40.22 -104.52 103.75
CA GLN A 223 -39.19 -103.46 103.79
C GLN A 223 -38.36 -103.39 102.51
N GLU A 224 -38.03 -104.52 101.88
CA GLU A 224 -37.32 -104.56 100.60
C GLU A 224 -38.16 -103.94 99.47
N ILE A 225 -39.46 -104.28 99.41
CA ILE A 225 -40.45 -103.66 98.50
C ILE A 225 -40.59 -102.16 98.80
N GLN A 226 -40.61 -101.75 100.08
CA GLN A 226 -40.68 -100.34 100.47
C GLN A 226 -39.47 -99.53 99.93
N GLN A 227 -38.26 -100.09 100.03
CA GLN A 227 -37.04 -99.48 99.50
C GLN A 227 -37.02 -99.47 97.96
N GLN A 228 -37.51 -100.54 97.32
CA GLN A 228 -37.67 -100.59 95.86
C GLN A 228 -38.68 -99.54 95.37
N LEU A 229 -39.80 -99.35 96.07
CA LEU A 229 -40.77 -98.29 95.78
C LEU A 229 -40.17 -96.89 95.99
N GLU A 230 -39.39 -96.66 97.05
CA GLU A 230 -38.77 -95.35 97.31
C GLU A 230 -37.69 -95.01 96.27
N THR A 231 -36.92 -96.00 95.82
CA THR A 231 -35.92 -95.84 94.74
C THR A 231 -36.56 -95.65 93.36
N LEU A 232 -37.62 -96.40 93.04
CA LEU A 232 -38.43 -96.18 91.83
C LEU A 232 -39.11 -94.80 91.84
N THR A 233 -39.58 -94.33 93.00
CA THR A 233 -40.17 -92.98 93.13
C THR A 233 -39.15 -91.91 92.80
N LYS A 234 -37.94 -91.99 93.36
CA LYS A 234 -36.83 -91.06 93.06
C LYS A 234 -36.38 -91.13 91.60
N GLN A 235 -36.40 -92.31 90.97
CA GLN A 235 -36.15 -92.45 89.53
C GLN A 235 -37.25 -91.80 88.69
N LEU A 236 -38.52 -91.91 89.08
CA LEU A 236 -39.63 -91.22 88.39
C LEU A 236 -39.58 -89.71 88.58
N GLU A 237 -39.14 -89.22 89.74
CA GLU A 237 -38.87 -87.80 89.99
C GLU A 237 -37.72 -87.29 89.12
N GLN A 238 -36.57 -87.98 89.10
CA GLN A 238 -35.43 -87.64 88.23
C GLN A 238 -35.81 -87.64 86.74
N VAL A 239 -36.52 -88.67 86.26
CA VAL A 239 -37.01 -88.73 84.87
C VAL A 239 -38.03 -87.61 84.60
N GLY A 240 -38.77 -87.15 85.63
CA GLY A 240 -39.61 -85.95 85.57
C GLY A 240 -38.80 -84.67 85.40
N GLU A 241 -37.76 -84.48 86.20
CA GLU A 241 -36.83 -83.33 86.12
C GLU A 241 -36.06 -83.31 84.80
N ASP A 242 -35.51 -84.44 84.38
CA ASP A 242 -34.79 -84.60 83.10
C ASP A 242 -35.71 -84.30 81.91
N LYS A 243 -36.98 -84.73 81.97
CA LYS A 243 -37.99 -84.42 80.95
C LYS A 243 -38.34 -82.92 80.93
N VAL A 244 -38.36 -82.25 82.07
CA VAL A 244 -38.56 -80.79 82.14
C VAL A 244 -37.32 -80.04 81.65
N SER A 245 -36.12 -80.49 82.01
CA SER A 245 -34.83 -79.95 81.57
C SER A 245 -34.66 -80.09 80.06
N ALA A 246 -34.86 -81.30 79.50
CA ALA A 246 -34.83 -81.55 78.06
C ALA A 246 -35.89 -80.72 77.32
N LYS A 247 -37.11 -80.57 77.88
CA LYS A 247 -38.13 -79.67 77.30
C LYS A 247 -37.67 -78.21 77.32
N ALA A 248 -37.01 -77.74 78.37
CA ALA A 248 -36.46 -76.39 78.44
C ALA A 248 -35.32 -76.18 77.44
N GLN A 249 -34.40 -77.13 77.31
CA GLN A 249 -33.31 -77.12 76.32
C GLN A 249 -33.85 -77.10 74.88
N VAL A 250 -34.79 -77.99 74.55
CA VAL A 250 -35.47 -78.00 73.25
C VAL A 250 -36.21 -76.68 72.99
N THR A 251 -36.80 -76.06 74.01
CA THR A 251 -37.45 -74.74 73.86
C THR A 251 -36.43 -73.61 73.63
N SER A 252 -35.26 -73.65 74.30
CA SER A 252 -34.16 -72.71 74.06
C SER A 252 -33.62 -72.84 72.63
N LEU A 253 -33.26 -74.07 72.23
CA LEU A 253 -32.75 -74.36 70.89
C LEU A 253 -33.75 -74.01 69.78
N LEU A 254 -35.06 -74.17 70.03
CA LEU A 254 -36.09 -73.70 69.09
C LEU A 254 -36.13 -72.17 69.01
N GLY A 255 -35.98 -71.47 70.13
CA GLY A 255 -35.88 -70.01 70.18
C GLY A 255 -34.63 -69.47 69.49
N GLU A 256 -33.47 -70.07 69.74
CA GLU A 256 -32.19 -69.77 69.11
C GLU A 256 -32.24 -70.05 67.59
N LEU A 257 -32.88 -71.15 67.17
CA LEU A 257 -33.10 -71.46 65.77
C LEU A 257 -33.99 -70.39 65.10
N LEU A 258 -35.11 -70.03 65.72
CA LEU A 258 -36.02 -69.00 65.22
C LEU A 258 -35.36 -67.62 65.15
N GLU A 259 -34.54 -67.25 66.14
CA GLU A 259 -33.77 -66.01 66.10
C GLU A 259 -32.70 -66.04 65.00
N SER A 260 -31.97 -67.17 64.85
CA SER A 260 -30.99 -67.35 63.79
C SER A 260 -31.62 -67.27 62.40
N GLN A 261 -32.83 -67.81 62.23
CA GLN A 261 -33.60 -67.72 61.00
C GLN A 261 -34.07 -66.29 60.74
N SER A 262 -34.60 -65.59 61.74
CA SER A 262 -35.00 -64.17 61.59
C SER A 262 -33.81 -63.26 61.27
N ARG A 263 -32.64 -63.51 61.87
CA ARG A 263 -31.36 -62.83 61.54
C ARG A 263 -30.91 -63.16 60.11
N LEU A 264 -31.05 -64.42 59.67
CA LEU A 264 -30.73 -64.85 58.31
C LEU A 264 -31.67 -64.19 57.28
N GLU A 265 -32.98 -64.21 57.51
CA GLU A 265 -33.99 -63.56 56.67
C GLU A 265 -33.68 -62.06 56.52
N THR A 266 -33.42 -61.36 57.63
CA THR A 266 -33.00 -59.95 57.65
C THR A 266 -31.73 -59.72 56.83
N CYS A 267 -30.72 -60.59 56.97
CA CYS A 267 -29.47 -60.52 56.21
C CYS A 267 -29.69 -60.78 54.70
N THR A 268 -30.58 -61.72 54.33
CA THR A 268 -30.92 -61.96 52.92
C THR A 268 -31.67 -60.78 52.30
N GLU A 269 -32.54 -60.09 53.04
CA GLU A 269 -33.22 -58.89 52.52
C GLU A 269 -32.25 -57.73 52.34
N GLN A 270 -31.35 -57.51 53.32
CA GLN A 270 -30.27 -56.53 53.19
C GLN A 270 -29.33 -56.85 52.01
N ASN A 271 -29.02 -58.12 51.75
CA ASN A 271 -28.25 -58.50 50.56
C ASN A 271 -29.01 -58.21 49.26
N LYS A 272 -30.32 -58.45 49.17
CA LYS A 272 -31.13 -58.04 48.01
C LYS A 272 -31.09 -56.53 47.82
N GLU A 273 -31.31 -55.74 48.89
CA GLU A 273 -31.23 -54.27 48.82
C GLU A 273 -29.85 -53.80 48.31
N LEU A 274 -28.76 -54.44 48.77
CA LEU A 274 -27.40 -54.16 48.32
C LEU A 274 -27.20 -54.53 46.84
N GLU A 275 -27.68 -55.69 46.40
CA GLU A 275 -27.64 -56.12 44.99
C GLU A 275 -28.44 -55.17 44.09
N GLU A 276 -29.65 -54.78 44.50
CA GLU A 276 -30.49 -53.81 43.77
C GLU A 276 -29.80 -52.43 43.68
N ARG A 277 -29.18 -51.97 44.78
CA ARG A 277 -28.39 -50.73 44.83
C ARG A 277 -27.17 -50.78 43.93
N VAL A 278 -26.45 -51.90 43.89
CA VAL A 278 -25.28 -52.11 43.03
C VAL A 278 -25.69 -52.20 41.56
N ARG A 279 -26.76 -52.94 41.24
CA ARG A 279 -27.36 -53.03 39.90
C ARG A 279 -27.73 -51.64 39.37
N GLY A 280 -28.51 -50.88 40.13
CA GLY A 280 -28.88 -49.51 39.78
C GLY A 280 -27.69 -48.53 39.74
N ALA A 281 -26.62 -48.77 40.50
CA ALA A 281 -25.38 -47.99 40.38
C ALA A 281 -24.63 -48.31 39.08
N GLY A 282 -24.56 -49.58 38.68
CA GLY A 282 -24.00 -50.01 37.40
C GLY A 282 -24.77 -49.44 36.20
N GLU A 283 -26.10 -49.46 36.25
CA GLU A 283 -26.97 -48.85 35.24
C GLU A 283 -26.72 -47.33 35.10
N ARG A 284 -26.58 -46.61 36.23
CA ARG A 284 -26.22 -45.18 36.24
C ARG A 284 -24.83 -44.91 35.68
N LEU A 285 -23.84 -45.75 36.00
CA LEU A 285 -22.49 -45.63 35.43
C LEU A 285 -22.49 -45.85 33.92
N GLN A 286 -23.13 -46.91 33.42
CA GLN A 286 -23.26 -47.16 31.98
C GLN A 286 -23.99 -46.04 31.23
N GLN A 287 -24.95 -45.36 31.87
CA GLN A 287 -25.62 -44.20 31.29
C GLN A 287 -24.66 -43.00 31.20
N LEU A 288 -23.92 -42.70 32.26
CA LEU A 288 -22.92 -41.62 32.28
C LEU A 288 -21.76 -41.88 31.29
N GLU A 289 -21.33 -43.13 31.12
CA GLU A 289 -20.35 -43.53 30.11
C GLU A 289 -20.85 -43.25 28.69
N LYS A 290 -22.09 -43.63 28.36
CA LYS A 290 -22.73 -43.35 27.06
C LYS A 290 -22.86 -41.84 26.82
N GLU A 291 -23.24 -41.06 27.83
CA GLU A 291 -23.32 -39.60 27.74
C GLU A 291 -21.94 -38.95 27.56
N ALA A 292 -20.90 -39.46 28.23
CA ALA A 292 -19.53 -39.02 28.06
C ALA A 292 -19.01 -39.36 26.65
N GLU A 293 -19.29 -40.56 26.13
CA GLU A 293 -18.99 -40.94 24.74
C GLU A 293 -19.67 -40.02 23.71
N ILE A 294 -20.96 -39.74 23.88
CA ILE A 294 -21.73 -38.86 22.99
C ILE A 294 -21.12 -37.45 23.02
N ARG A 295 -20.82 -36.92 24.20
CA ARG A 295 -20.20 -35.60 24.38
C ARG A 295 -18.80 -35.55 23.77
N ASN A 296 -17.99 -36.60 23.92
CA ASN A 296 -16.67 -36.68 23.32
C ASN A 296 -16.74 -36.75 21.77
N LYS A 297 -17.71 -37.48 21.21
CA LYS A 297 -17.99 -37.50 19.77
C LYS A 297 -18.43 -36.13 19.25
N GLN A 298 -19.27 -35.41 20.00
CA GLN A 298 -19.66 -34.02 19.69
C GLN A 298 -18.47 -33.06 19.72
N HIS A 299 -17.63 -33.12 20.77
CA HIS A 299 -16.42 -32.31 20.88
C HIS A 299 -15.42 -32.62 19.75
N GLY A 300 -15.27 -33.89 19.36
CA GLY A 300 -14.44 -34.29 18.22
C GLY A 300 -14.87 -33.61 16.92
N VAL A 301 -16.16 -33.66 16.59
CA VAL A 301 -16.73 -32.98 15.41
C VAL A 301 -16.54 -31.46 15.48
N GLN A 302 -16.71 -30.83 16.65
CA GLN A 302 -16.44 -29.40 16.84
C GLN A 302 -14.96 -29.06 16.62
N VAL A 303 -14.03 -29.87 17.13
CA VAL A 303 -12.58 -29.69 16.94
C VAL A 303 -12.19 -29.85 15.46
N ASP A 304 -12.76 -30.81 14.75
CA ASP A 304 -12.49 -31.00 13.31
C ASP A 304 -13.14 -29.89 12.45
N GLN A 305 -14.30 -29.37 12.84
CA GLN A 305 -14.90 -28.18 12.23
C GLN A 305 -14.02 -26.93 12.41
N LEU A 306 -13.48 -26.73 13.63
CA LEU A 306 -12.55 -25.63 13.92
C LEU A 306 -11.23 -25.77 13.16
N ARG A 307 -10.67 -27.00 13.08
CA ARG A 307 -9.48 -27.29 12.25
C ARG A 307 -9.70 -26.94 10.79
N LEU A 308 -10.84 -27.32 10.22
CA LEU A 308 -11.19 -26.98 8.84
C LEU A 308 -11.38 -25.46 8.64
N GLN A 309 -11.97 -24.76 9.60
CA GLN A 309 -12.07 -23.29 9.57
C GLN A 309 -10.69 -22.63 9.60
N VAL A 310 -9.78 -23.07 10.47
CA VAL A 310 -8.39 -22.59 10.53
C VAL A 310 -7.67 -22.86 9.21
N GLN A 311 -7.75 -24.08 8.67
CA GLN A 311 -7.13 -24.44 7.39
C GLN A 311 -7.64 -23.58 6.22
N ASN A 312 -8.95 -23.31 6.19
CA ASN A 312 -9.56 -22.44 5.18
C ASN A 312 -9.05 -20.99 5.32
N LEU A 313 -9.03 -20.43 6.53
CA LEU A 313 -8.51 -19.09 6.80
C LEU A 313 -7.01 -18.96 6.50
N GLU A 314 -6.20 -19.97 6.83
CA GLU A 314 -4.78 -20.03 6.47
C GLU A 314 -4.57 -20.06 4.94
N SER A 315 -5.41 -20.80 4.21
CA SER A 315 -5.35 -20.84 2.74
C SER A 315 -5.71 -19.49 2.12
N ALA A 316 -6.75 -18.83 2.61
CA ALA A 316 -7.15 -17.49 2.18
C ALA A 316 -6.05 -16.46 2.49
N LEU A 317 -5.48 -16.50 3.71
CA LEU A 317 -4.36 -15.64 4.11
C LEU A 317 -3.11 -15.87 3.26
N ARG A 318 -2.86 -17.10 2.78
CA ARG A 318 -1.76 -17.41 1.87
C ARG A 318 -1.97 -16.78 0.49
N VAL A 319 -3.19 -16.86 -0.05
CA VAL A 319 -3.56 -16.24 -1.34
C VAL A 319 -3.51 -14.71 -1.23
N GLU A 320 -4.05 -14.14 -0.14
CA GLU A 320 -4.05 -12.69 0.10
C GLU A 320 -2.61 -12.14 0.23
N ARG A 321 -1.73 -12.86 0.93
CA ARG A 321 -0.30 -12.53 0.99
C ARG A 321 0.36 -12.58 -0.39
N GLN A 322 0.03 -13.56 -1.23
CA GLN A 322 0.55 -13.61 -2.59
C GLN A 322 0.07 -12.40 -3.41
N SER A 323 -1.24 -12.14 -3.41
CA SER A 323 -1.88 -10.98 -4.07
C SER A 323 -1.21 -9.67 -3.67
N ALA A 324 -1.01 -9.43 -2.38
CA ALA A 324 -0.31 -8.24 -1.88
C ALA A 324 1.14 -8.11 -2.40
N THR A 325 1.86 -9.21 -2.63
CA THR A 325 3.19 -9.14 -3.29
C THR A 325 3.11 -8.88 -4.78
N GLU A 326 2.03 -9.28 -5.45
CA GLU A 326 1.81 -9.03 -6.88
C GLU A 326 1.41 -7.56 -7.09
N GLU A 327 0.49 -7.02 -6.30
CA GLU A 327 0.17 -5.58 -6.29
C GLU A 327 1.39 -4.73 -5.93
N LYS A 328 2.22 -5.15 -4.96
CA LYS A 328 3.49 -4.46 -4.67
C LYS A 328 4.46 -4.44 -5.86
N ARG A 329 4.49 -5.48 -6.69
CA ARG A 329 5.27 -5.47 -7.96
C ARG A 329 4.64 -4.55 -9.00
N LYS A 330 3.31 -4.58 -9.18
CA LYS A 330 2.60 -3.69 -10.12
C LYS A 330 2.81 -2.22 -9.75
N LEU A 331 2.70 -1.87 -8.46
CA LEU A 331 2.99 -0.52 -7.96
C LEU A 331 4.43 -0.10 -8.26
N ALA A 332 5.42 -0.97 -8.02
CA ALA A 332 6.81 -0.68 -8.35
C ALA A 332 7.05 -0.49 -9.87
N GLN A 333 6.38 -1.27 -10.72
CA GLN A 333 6.42 -1.11 -12.18
C GLN A 333 5.81 0.23 -12.62
N VAL A 334 4.65 0.60 -12.08
CA VAL A 334 3.99 1.89 -12.36
C VAL A 334 4.83 3.06 -11.85
N GLN A 335 5.47 2.93 -10.69
CA GLN A 335 6.42 3.93 -10.17
C GLN A 335 7.61 4.10 -11.12
N VAL A 336 8.23 3.01 -11.61
CA VAL A 336 9.33 3.10 -12.59
C VAL A 336 8.86 3.74 -13.90
N ALA A 337 7.69 3.35 -14.42
CA ALA A 337 7.12 3.93 -15.64
C ALA A 337 6.82 5.43 -15.49
N TYR A 338 6.33 5.88 -14.33
CA TYR A 338 6.12 7.29 -14.02
C TYR A 338 7.43 8.09 -14.00
N HIS A 339 8.48 7.58 -13.33
CA HIS A 339 9.79 8.24 -13.32
C HIS A 339 10.44 8.25 -14.71
N GLN A 340 10.22 7.23 -15.54
CA GLN A 340 10.68 7.18 -16.93
C GLN A 340 9.98 8.25 -17.78
N LEU A 341 8.64 8.31 -17.75
CA LEU A 341 7.86 9.30 -18.48
C LEU A 341 8.20 10.74 -18.04
N PHE A 342 8.46 10.96 -16.75
CA PHE A 342 8.92 12.25 -16.24
C PHE A 342 10.28 12.64 -16.84
N GLN A 343 11.26 11.72 -16.87
CA GLN A 343 12.57 11.97 -17.48
C GLN A 343 12.47 12.23 -19.00
N GLU A 344 11.61 11.51 -19.71
CA GLU A 344 11.35 11.72 -21.14
C GLU A 344 10.72 13.08 -21.42
N TYR A 345 9.77 13.52 -20.59
CA TYR A 345 9.16 14.85 -20.67
C TYR A 345 10.19 15.97 -20.40
N ASP A 346 11.01 15.80 -19.37
CA ASP A 346 12.10 16.73 -19.00
C ASP A 346 13.17 16.83 -20.11
N ALA A 347 13.51 15.69 -20.74
CA ALA A 347 14.41 15.63 -21.90
C ALA A 347 13.79 16.26 -23.16
N HIS A 348 12.49 16.06 -23.39
CA HIS A 348 11.75 16.69 -24.47
C HIS A 348 11.73 18.22 -24.32
N ILE A 349 11.45 18.75 -23.12
CA ILE A 349 11.51 20.21 -22.85
C ILE A 349 12.91 20.76 -23.14
N LYS A 350 13.97 20.12 -22.64
CA LYS A 350 15.37 20.54 -22.88
C LYS A 350 15.70 20.55 -24.38
N THR A 351 15.33 19.49 -25.09
CA THR A 351 15.53 19.36 -26.54
C THR A 351 14.75 20.42 -27.32
N SER A 352 13.49 20.67 -26.95
CA SER A 352 12.64 21.69 -27.56
C SER A 352 13.19 23.11 -27.37
N LEU A 353 13.70 23.44 -26.18
CA LEU A 353 14.36 24.72 -25.93
C LEU A 353 15.68 24.88 -26.70
N GLU A 354 16.41 23.79 -26.96
CA GLU A 354 17.58 23.85 -27.84
C GLU A 354 17.19 23.99 -29.32
N THR A 355 16.17 23.30 -29.81
CA THR A 355 15.71 23.45 -31.20
C THR A 355 15.11 24.83 -31.44
N GLU A 356 14.39 25.41 -30.47
CA GLU A 356 13.91 26.79 -30.54
C GLU A 356 15.08 27.80 -30.59
N LYS A 357 16.14 27.60 -29.79
CA LYS A 357 17.36 28.42 -29.85
C LYS A 357 18.08 28.29 -31.20
N ARG A 358 18.16 27.07 -31.76
CA ARG A 358 18.73 26.81 -33.10
C ARG A 358 17.89 27.47 -34.19
N SER A 359 16.56 27.39 -34.11
CA SER A 359 15.64 28.10 -35.02
C SER A 359 15.91 29.60 -34.97
N LYS A 360 15.87 30.23 -33.80
CA LYS A 360 16.12 31.68 -33.65
C LYS A 360 17.48 32.11 -34.20
N GLY A 361 18.51 31.25 -34.13
CA GLY A 361 19.80 31.49 -34.79
C GLY A 361 19.72 31.45 -36.33
N LEU A 362 18.99 30.48 -36.89
CA LEU A 362 18.72 30.38 -38.33
C LEU A 362 17.82 31.51 -38.84
N ASP A 363 16.81 31.91 -38.06
CA ASP A 363 15.89 33.00 -38.38
C ASP A 363 16.64 34.35 -38.48
N VAL A 364 17.62 34.60 -37.60
CA VAL A 364 18.52 35.76 -37.69
C VAL A 364 19.40 35.67 -38.94
N GLN A 365 20.01 34.51 -39.22
CA GLN A 365 20.84 34.32 -40.43
C GLN A 365 20.04 34.48 -41.73
N LEU A 366 18.77 34.04 -41.76
CA LEU A 366 17.86 34.28 -42.88
C LEU A 366 17.53 35.77 -43.03
N GLY A 367 17.33 36.50 -41.92
CA GLY A 367 17.17 37.95 -41.93
C GLY A 367 18.40 38.68 -42.49
N GLU A 368 19.60 38.32 -42.05
CA GLU A 368 20.86 38.87 -42.55
C GLU A 368 21.06 38.59 -44.05
N LEU A 369 20.82 37.36 -44.51
CA LEU A 369 20.92 36.98 -45.92
C LEU A 369 19.85 37.67 -46.78
N SER A 370 18.62 37.82 -46.28
CA SER A 370 17.56 38.54 -46.98
C SER A 370 17.87 40.03 -47.11
N GLN A 371 18.49 40.64 -46.10
CA GLN A 371 18.93 42.03 -46.16
C GLN A 371 20.10 42.21 -47.15
N GLN A 372 21.07 41.28 -47.17
CA GLN A 372 22.17 41.29 -48.13
C GLN A 372 21.66 41.12 -49.57
N LEU A 373 20.66 40.26 -49.79
CA LEU A 373 20.01 40.09 -51.09
C LEU A 373 19.32 41.38 -51.54
N GLN A 374 18.49 42.00 -50.69
CA GLN A 374 17.82 43.27 -51.01
C GLN A 374 18.83 44.38 -51.35
N GLN A 375 19.91 44.52 -50.56
CA GLN A 375 20.97 45.49 -50.84
C GLN A 375 21.69 45.22 -52.17
N ALA A 376 21.87 43.96 -52.54
CA ALA A 376 22.44 43.58 -53.84
C ALA A 376 21.47 43.88 -55.00
N GLU A 377 20.16 43.65 -54.82
CA GLU A 377 19.11 43.98 -55.79
C GLU A 377 19.01 45.51 -56.00
N GLU A 378 18.94 46.30 -54.93
CA GLU A 378 18.97 47.77 -54.98
C GLU A 378 20.24 48.29 -55.68
N ALA A 379 21.40 47.72 -55.36
CA ALA A 379 22.67 48.09 -56.01
C ALA A 379 22.77 47.65 -57.49
N LEU A 380 22.03 46.62 -57.91
CA LEU A 380 21.89 46.24 -59.32
C LEU A 380 20.95 47.19 -60.07
N VAL A 381 19.84 47.62 -59.46
CA VAL A 381 18.94 48.64 -60.03
C VAL A 381 19.68 49.96 -60.22
N ALA A 382 20.38 50.47 -59.21
CA ALA A 382 21.16 51.72 -59.33
C ALA A 382 22.28 51.64 -60.39
N LYS A 383 22.88 50.45 -60.59
CA LYS A 383 23.83 50.21 -61.69
C LYS A 383 23.13 50.19 -63.06
N GLN A 384 21.93 49.62 -63.15
CA GLN A 384 21.14 49.59 -64.38
C GLN A 384 20.72 51.00 -64.80
N GLU A 385 20.23 51.82 -63.86
CA GLU A 385 19.92 53.25 -64.08
C GLU A 385 21.15 54.03 -64.58
N HIS A 386 22.32 53.80 -63.98
CA HIS A 386 23.57 54.44 -64.44
C HIS A 386 23.99 53.97 -65.84
N ILE A 387 23.83 52.67 -66.15
CA ILE A 387 24.08 52.12 -67.50
C ILE A 387 23.14 52.74 -68.53
N ASP A 388 21.85 52.90 -68.20
CA ASP A 388 20.86 53.44 -69.14
C ASP A 388 21.06 54.95 -69.36
N LYS A 389 21.46 55.70 -68.32
CA LYS A 389 21.94 57.08 -68.51
C LYS A 389 23.19 57.15 -69.39
N LEU A 390 24.18 56.28 -69.19
CA LEU A 390 25.38 56.25 -70.05
C LEU A 390 25.05 55.90 -71.50
N LYS A 391 24.00 55.11 -71.77
CA LYS A 391 23.48 54.88 -73.14
C LYS A 391 22.83 56.13 -73.71
N GLU A 392 22.03 56.84 -72.92
CA GLU A 392 21.42 58.11 -73.34
C GLU A 392 22.50 59.15 -73.68
N ASP A 393 23.45 59.38 -72.77
CA ASP A 393 24.60 60.27 -72.99
C ASP A 393 25.40 59.83 -74.23
N ALA A 394 25.56 58.53 -74.49
CA ALA A 394 26.27 58.02 -75.68
C ALA A 394 25.51 58.27 -77.00
N GLU A 395 24.19 58.08 -77.04
CA GLU A 395 23.37 58.40 -78.22
C GLU A 395 23.26 59.92 -78.45
N GLN A 396 23.21 60.74 -77.38
CA GLN A 396 23.34 62.20 -77.48
C GLN A 396 24.69 62.57 -78.13
N HIS A 397 25.81 62.07 -77.61
CA HIS A 397 27.15 62.31 -78.19
C HIS A 397 27.26 61.84 -79.65
N LYS A 398 26.61 60.73 -80.02
CA LYS A 398 26.57 60.21 -81.38
C LYS A 398 25.87 61.19 -82.35
N THR A 399 24.73 61.77 -81.99
CA THR A 399 24.09 62.81 -82.83
C THR A 399 24.98 64.06 -83.00
N VAL A 400 25.77 64.42 -81.97
CA VAL A 400 26.77 65.49 -82.09
C VAL A 400 27.93 65.07 -83.01
N MET A 401 28.40 63.82 -82.94
CA MET A 401 29.43 63.29 -83.85
C MET A 401 28.96 63.23 -85.32
N GLU A 402 27.67 63.00 -85.57
CA GLU A 402 27.08 63.05 -86.92
C GLU A 402 27.15 64.45 -87.56
N THR A 403 27.37 65.53 -86.78
CA THR A 403 27.64 66.87 -87.32
C THR A 403 29.07 67.04 -87.85
N VAL A 404 30.04 66.24 -87.38
CA VAL A 404 31.46 66.41 -87.73
C VAL A 404 31.73 66.17 -89.22
N PRO A 405 31.16 65.15 -89.89
CA PRO A 405 31.22 65.02 -91.35
C PRO A 405 30.64 66.23 -92.10
N VAL A 406 29.56 66.84 -91.60
CA VAL A 406 28.91 68.00 -92.23
C VAL A 406 29.78 69.24 -92.14
N LEU A 407 30.31 69.54 -90.94
CA LEU A 407 31.24 70.66 -90.73
C LEU A 407 32.54 70.48 -91.52
N LYS A 408 33.03 69.24 -91.66
CA LYS A 408 34.19 68.93 -92.50
C LYS A 408 33.90 69.16 -93.98
N ALA A 409 32.76 68.69 -94.49
CA ALA A 409 32.35 68.94 -95.87
C ALA A 409 32.17 70.45 -96.16
N GLN A 410 31.60 71.20 -95.21
CA GLN A 410 31.48 72.65 -95.30
C GLN A 410 32.85 73.35 -95.37
N ALA A 411 33.83 72.91 -94.58
CA ALA A 411 35.20 73.44 -94.63
C ALA A 411 35.92 73.09 -95.94
N ASP A 412 35.73 71.88 -96.47
CA ASP A 412 36.27 71.48 -97.78
C ASP A 412 35.61 72.26 -98.94
N ILE A 413 34.30 72.56 -98.86
CA ILE A 413 33.59 73.42 -99.83
C ILE A 413 34.12 74.86 -99.80
N TYR A 414 34.19 75.51 -98.62
CA TYR A 414 34.74 76.86 -98.53
C TYR A 414 36.19 76.95 -99.02
N LYS A 415 36.97 75.87 -98.85
CA LYS A 415 38.33 75.76 -99.41
C LYS A 415 38.32 75.65 -100.94
N THR A 416 37.40 74.89 -101.55
CA THR A 416 37.28 74.86 -103.02
C THR A 416 36.77 76.19 -103.58
N ASP A 417 35.81 76.85 -102.91
CA ASP A 417 35.25 78.13 -103.34
C ASP A 417 36.31 79.24 -103.27
N PHE A 418 37.10 79.28 -102.19
CA PHE A 418 38.24 80.20 -102.05
C PHE A 418 39.29 79.99 -103.14
N LEU A 419 39.60 78.73 -103.48
CA LEU A 419 40.54 78.42 -104.58
C LEU A 419 39.97 78.79 -105.96
N ALA A 420 38.66 78.64 -106.17
CA ALA A 420 37.99 79.02 -107.41
C ALA A 420 37.92 80.55 -107.60
N GLU A 421 37.51 81.30 -106.56
CA GLU A 421 37.54 82.78 -106.55
C GLU A 421 38.98 83.28 -106.75
N ARG A 422 39.96 82.69 -106.04
CA ARG A 422 41.37 83.03 -106.25
C ARG A 422 41.80 82.81 -107.71
N GLN A 423 41.49 81.65 -108.30
CA GLN A 423 41.88 81.37 -109.68
C GLN A 423 41.17 82.27 -110.70
N ALA A 424 39.90 82.62 -110.46
CA ALA A 424 39.16 83.58 -111.27
C ALA A 424 39.80 84.98 -111.18
N ARG A 425 40.22 85.38 -109.97
CA ARG A 425 40.89 86.66 -109.70
C ARG A 425 42.29 86.73 -110.31
N GLU A 426 43.05 85.64 -110.24
CA GLU A 426 44.36 85.52 -110.92
C GLU A 426 44.20 85.67 -112.44
N LYS A 427 43.23 84.99 -113.06
CA LYS A 427 42.90 85.15 -114.50
C LYS A 427 42.45 86.57 -114.86
N LEU A 428 41.67 87.24 -114.00
CA LEU A 428 41.29 88.63 -114.19
C LEU A 428 42.49 89.58 -114.09
N HIS A 429 43.47 89.28 -113.24
CA HIS A 429 44.74 90.01 -113.20
C HIS A 429 45.58 89.78 -114.46
N GLU A 430 45.72 88.53 -114.94
CA GLU A 430 46.39 88.21 -116.22
C GLU A 430 45.77 88.98 -117.40
N GLN A 431 44.43 88.99 -117.48
CA GLN A 431 43.69 89.76 -118.50
C GLN A 431 43.91 91.27 -118.35
N ARG A 432 43.96 91.79 -117.11
CA ARG A 432 44.22 93.21 -116.84
C ARG A 432 45.61 93.62 -117.31
N GLU A 433 46.66 92.87 -116.97
CA GLU A 433 48.02 93.19 -117.42
C GLU A 433 48.13 93.10 -118.94
N THR A 434 47.54 92.07 -119.56
CA THR A 434 47.49 91.92 -121.02
C THR A 434 46.83 93.13 -121.70
N LEU A 435 45.73 93.65 -121.15
CA LEU A 435 45.06 94.85 -121.66
C LEU A 435 45.88 96.13 -121.40
N LEU A 436 46.59 96.24 -120.28
CA LEU A 436 47.49 97.36 -120.01
C LEU A 436 48.68 97.37 -120.99
N GLU A 437 49.26 96.21 -121.32
CA GLU A 437 50.29 96.08 -122.36
C GLU A 437 49.77 96.47 -123.75
N GLN A 438 48.55 96.04 -124.11
CA GLN A 438 47.90 96.44 -125.37
C GLN A 438 47.64 97.95 -125.42
N VAL A 439 47.18 98.57 -124.34
CA VAL A 439 47.02 100.02 -124.24
C VAL A 439 48.37 100.73 -124.37
N ALA A 440 49.42 100.25 -123.72
CA ALA A 440 50.77 100.81 -123.84
C ALA A 440 51.37 100.63 -125.25
N GLN A 441 51.04 99.54 -125.95
CA GLN A 441 51.39 99.33 -127.36
C GLN A 441 50.66 100.34 -128.26
N LEU A 442 49.34 100.46 -128.14
CA LEU A 442 48.52 101.41 -128.91
C LEU A 442 48.88 102.87 -128.61
N GLN A 443 49.32 103.19 -127.39
CA GLN A 443 49.88 104.50 -127.03
C GLN A 443 51.18 104.77 -127.78
N ARG A 444 52.16 103.84 -127.72
CA ARG A 444 53.43 103.97 -128.46
C ARG A 444 53.23 104.04 -129.98
N GLU A 445 52.24 103.33 -130.51
CA GLU A 445 51.85 103.41 -131.94
C GLU A 445 51.19 104.75 -132.28
N ASN A 446 50.34 105.30 -131.41
CA ASN A 446 49.79 106.65 -131.58
C ASN A 446 50.87 107.74 -131.47
N GLU A 447 51.82 107.60 -130.56
CA GLU A 447 52.98 108.49 -130.43
C GLU A 447 53.86 108.44 -131.66
N LYS A 448 54.12 107.23 -132.21
CA LYS A 448 54.84 107.07 -133.46
C LYS A 448 54.07 107.70 -134.64
N LEU A 449 52.78 107.42 -134.81
CA LEU A 449 51.98 107.99 -135.91
C LEU A 449 51.85 109.52 -135.81
N LYS A 450 51.80 110.07 -134.59
CA LYS A 450 51.96 111.52 -134.35
C LYS A 450 53.34 112.00 -134.81
N ALA A 451 54.42 111.36 -134.40
CA ALA A 451 55.78 111.73 -134.80
C ALA A 451 56.00 111.62 -136.32
N ASP A 452 55.44 110.59 -136.98
CA ASP A 452 55.49 110.41 -138.44
C ASP A 452 54.69 111.52 -139.15
N SER A 453 53.48 111.87 -138.66
CA SER A 453 52.69 112.97 -139.24
C SER A 453 53.28 114.36 -138.97
N GLU A 454 53.89 114.58 -137.80
CA GLU A 454 54.72 115.75 -137.50
C GLU A 454 55.99 115.79 -138.36
N GLY A 455 56.57 114.64 -138.70
CA GLY A 455 57.72 114.51 -139.59
C GLY A 455 57.39 114.92 -141.02
N VAL A 456 56.27 114.43 -141.56
CA VAL A 456 55.73 114.89 -142.86
C VAL A 456 55.40 116.38 -142.82
N SER A 457 54.80 116.86 -141.74
CA SER A 457 54.48 118.29 -141.56
C SER A 457 55.73 119.18 -141.47
N ARG A 458 56.79 118.72 -140.79
CA ARG A 458 58.09 119.42 -140.73
C ARG A 458 58.79 119.41 -142.08
N ALA A 459 58.83 118.28 -142.78
CA ALA A 459 59.47 118.17 -144.09
C ALA A 459 58.86 119.16 -145.11
N LEU A 460 57.54 119.29 -145.14
CA LEU A 460 56.82 120.27 -145.95
C LEU A 460 57.17 121.73 -145.59
N MET A 461 57.38 122.01 -144.30
CA MET A 461 57.73 123.35 -143.80
C MET A 461 59.21 123.72 -144.04
N ASP A 462 60.13 122.76 -143.98
CA ASP A 462 61.54 122.99 -144.28
C ASP A 462 61.83 123.09 -145.80
N GLU A 463 61.09 122.38 -146.65
CA GLU A 463 61.17 122.57 -148.11
C GLU A 463 60.77 124.00 -148.53
N MET A 464 59.73 124.56 -147.90
CA MET A 464 59.34 125.97 -148.06
C MET A 464 60.40 126.96 -147.57
N ARG A 465 61.26 126.55 -146.62
CA ARG A 465 62.20 127.45 -145.93
C ARG A 465 63.52 127.65 -146.68
N ASN A 466 63.95 126.67 -147.46
CA ASN A 466 65.35 126.55 -147.87
C ASN A 466 65.76 127.31 -149.16
N ARG A 467 65.00 128.35 -149.58
CA ARG A 467 65.26 129.08 -150.84
C ARG A 467 66.03 130.41 -150.72
N HIS A 468 66.02 131.11 -149.57
CA HIS A 468 66.75 132.37 -149.40
C HIS A 468 67.19 132.59 -147.94
N SER A 469 68.45 132.98 -147.71
CA SER A 469 68.91 133.43 -146.38
C SER A 469 70.16 134.33 -146.41
N GLU A 470 70.10 135.49 -147.09
CA GLU A 470 71.07 136.58 -146.81
C GLU A 470 70.48 137.98 -147.05
N MET A 471 70.18 138.72 -145.96
CA MET A 471 70.39 140.16 -145.77
C MET A 471 69.61 140.72 -144.55
N ARG A 472 70.04 141.88 -144.04
CA ARG A 472 69.53 142.55 -142.83
C ARG A 472 68.67 143.78 -143.16
N PRO A 473 67.48 143.92 -142.53
CA PRO A 473 66.98 145.27 -142.19
C PRO A 473 66.26 145.38 -140.82
N PRO A 474 66.31 146.56 -140.17
CA PRO A 474 65.33 147.06 -139.18
C PRO A 474 64.45 148.18 -139.79
N PRO A 475 63.58 148.91 -139.04
CA PRO A 475 62.66 148.56 -137.94
C PRO A 475 61.17 148.98 -138.21
N GLN A 476 60.16 148.47 -137.48
CA GLN A 476 58.79 149.09 -137.39
C GLN A 476 58.00 148.75 -136.09
N PRO A 477 56.97 149.55 -135.69
CA PRO A 477 56.11 149.33 -134.50
C PRO A 477 54.58 149.25 -134.75
N ASN A 478 53.83 148.90 -133.68
CA ASN A 478 52.39 149.14 -133.37
C ASN A 478 51.21 148.38 -134.07
N PHE A 479 50.36 147.75 -133.21
CA PHE A 479 48.87 147.60 -133.17
C PHE A 479 48.02 147.53 -134.48
N LEU A 480 46.96 146.70 -134.60
CA LEU A 480 45.71 146.59 -133.79
C LEU A 480 44.93 145.27 -134.03
N MET A 481 43.84 145.03 -133.24
CA MET A 481 42.58 144.26 -133.47
C MET A 481 42.51 143.24 -134.64
N GLY A 482 41.91 142.05 -134.56
CA GLY A 482 40.87 141.43 -133.70
C GLY A 482 40.53 140.03 -134.32
N THR A 483 39.50 139.25 -133.97
CA THR A 483 38.27 139.45 -133.16
C THR A 483 37.86 138.13 -132.47
N THR A 484 37.02 138.22 -131.43
CA THR A 484 36.31 137.08 -130.79
C THR A 484 35.23 136.47 -131.69
N PRO A 485 34.73 135.26 -131.36
CA PRO A 485 33.36 135.25 -130.80
C PRO A 485 33.11 134.24 -129.64
N PHE A 486 32.11 134.57 -128.79
CA PHE A 486 31.00 133.73 -128.26
C PHE A 486 31.22 132.23 -127.94
N HIS A 487 30.68 131.62 -126.86
CA HIS A 487 29.78 132.06 -125.77
C HIS A 487 29.84 131.06 -124.58
N PRO A 488 29.51 131.43 -123.33
CA PRO A 488 29.44 130.52 -122.17
C PRO A 488 28.00 130.05 -121.84
N GLN A 489 27.71 129.81 -120.53
CA GLN A 489 26.48 129.30 -119.87
C GLN A 489 26.53 127.78 -119.56
N LEU A 490 26.24 127.29 -118.35
CA LEU A 490 25.01 127.37 -117.50
C LEU A 490 23.82 126.66 -118.19
N VAL A 491 22.91 125.92 -117.52
CA VAL A 491 22.50 125.91 -116.09
C VAL A 491 21.94 124.52 -115.65
N THR A 492 21.70 124.37 -114.33
CA THR A 492 20.66 123.53 -113.67
C THR A 492 20.60 121.99 -113.82
N GLY A 493 20.85 121.32 -112.68
CA GLY A 493 19.86 120.42 -112.04
C GLY A 493 19.86 118.93 -112.43
N ARG A 494 19.03 118.07 -111.78
CA ARG A 494 18.12 118.30 -110.62
C ARG A 494 17.67 116.97 -109.99
N ARG A 495 17.71 116.83 -108.65
CA ARG A 495 17.15 115.69 -107.84
C ARG A 495 17.86 114.34 -108.08
N GLN A 496 17.72 113.29 -107.27
CA GLN A 496 16.97 113.06 -106.00
C GLN A 496 18.00 112.77 -104.87
N ASN A 497 17.84 113.12 -103.60
CA ASN A 497 16.69 113.04 -102.67
C ASN A 497 16.37 111.59 -102.20
N VAL A 498 17.13 111.10 -101.22
CA VAL A 498 16.74 110.07 -100.24
C VAL A 498 17.23 110.56 -98.87
N LEU A 499 16.43 110.34 -97.81
CA LEU A 499 16.80 110.58 -96.40
C LEU A 499 18.01 109.70 -96.02
N GLU A 500 18.90 110.04 -95.08
CA GLU A 500 18.72 110.67 -93.77
C GLU A 500 17.77 109.91 -92.82
N GLU A 501 18.15 108.67 -92.51
CA GLU A 501 17.89 108.10 -91.19
C GLU A 501 19.24 107.88 -90.49
N GLN A 502 19.60 108.77 -89.56
CA GLN A 502 20.49 108.37 -88.47
C GLN A 502 19.75 107.30 -87.65
N PRO A 503 20.40 106.20 -87.25
CA PRO A 503 19.76 105.18 -86.44
C PRO A 503 19.44 105.75 -85.05
N ILE A 504 18.22 106.26 -84.87
CA ILE A 504 17.72 106.67 -83.55
C ILE A 504 17.69 105.41 -82.69
N HIS A 505 18.49 105.40 -81.63
CA HIS A 505 18.63 104.24 -80.76
C HIS A 505 17.52 104.26 -79.69
N TYR A 506 16.78 103.17 -79.54
CA TYR A 506 15.65 103.06 -78.62
C TYR A 506 15.94 102.11 -77.46
N CYS A 507 15.61 102.52 -76.23
CA CYS A 507 15.60 101.58 -75.10
C CYS A 507 14.39 100.65 -75.17
N PRO A 508 14.55 99.31 -75.20
CA PRO A 508 13.43 98.38 -75.34
C PRO A 508 12.49 98.33 -74.13
N LYS A 509 12.92 98.80 -72.94
CA LYS A 509 12.10 98.80 -71.70
C LYS A 509 11.20 100.03 -71.58
N CYS A 510 11.62 101.20 -72.08
CA CYS A 510 10.93 102.48 -71.87
C CYS A 510 10.72 103.34 -73.13
N GLN A 511 11.23 102.92 -74.28
CA GLN A 511 11.18 103.63 -75.58
C GLN A 511 11.86 105.01 -75.62
N TYR A 512 12.74 105.31 -74.66
CA TYR A 512 13.61 106.50 -74.70
C TYR A 512 14.45 106.53 -75.99
N LYS A 513 14.51 107.71 -76.63
CA LYS A 513 15.31 107.98 -77.84
C LYS A 513 16.69 108.53 -77.48
N ALA A 514 17.73 107.76 -77.77
CA ALA A 514 19.11 108.21 -77.75
C ALA A 514 19.57 108.62 -79.18
N PRO A 515 20.39 109.69 -79.31
CA PRO A 515 20.92 110.13 -80.60
C PRO A 515 22.05 109.24 -81.13
N ASP A 516 22.73 108.53 -80.23
CA ASP A 516 23.84 107.62 -80.52
C ASP A 516 23.81 106.39 -79.60
N MET A 517 24.69 105.42 -79.90
CA MET A 517 24.75 104.14 -79.19
C MET A 517 25.25 104.33 -77.75
N ASP A 518 26.25 105.18 -77.52
CA ASP A 518 26.85 105.38 -76.19
C ASP A 518 25.84 105.98 -75.20
N THR A 519 25.01 106.94 -75.65
CA THR A 519 23.89 107.46 -74.83
C THR A 519 22.85 106.38 -74.54
N LEU A 520 22.58 105.46 -75.48
CA LEU A 520 21.71 104.31 -75.21
C LEU A 520 22.33 103.37 -74.16
N GLN A 521 23.63 103.05 -74.27
CA GLN A 521 24.28 102.09 -73.38
C GLN A 521 24.32 102.57 -71.93
N ILE A 522 24.59 103.87 -71.70
CA ILE A 522 24.47 104.50 -70.37
C ILE A 522 23.03 104.38 -69.87
N HIS A 523 22.05 104.82 -70.66
CA HIS A 523 20.65 104.81 -70.27
C HIS A 523 20.11 103.40 -69.97
N VAL A 524 20.50 102.38 -70.74
CA VAL A 524 20.09 100.98 -70.52
C VAL A 524 20.62 100.44 -69.19
N MET A 525 21.79 100.90 -68.75
CA MET A 525 22.41 100.46 -67.49
C MET A 525 21.64 100.97 -66.27
N ASP A 526 21.15 102.20 -66.30
CA ASP A 526 20.23 102.75 -65.28
C ASP A 526 18.81 102.18 -65.43
N CYS A 527 18.33 102.04 -66.67
CA CYS A 527 16.94 101.66 -66.95
C CYS A 527 16.65 100.17 -66.67
N ILE A 528 17.65 99.27 -66.61
CA ILE A 528 17.41 97.85 -66.34
C ILE A 528 17.01 97.57 -64.88
N GLN A 529 17.35 98.46 -63.93
CA GLN A 529 16.82 98.43 -62.56
C GLN A 529 15.28 98.60 -62.51
#